data_AF-A0A5N5LFR9-F1
#
_entry.id   AF-A0A5N5LFR9-F1
#
_cell.length_a   1.000
_cell.length_b   1.000
_cell.length_c   1.000
_cell.angle_alpha   90.00
_cell.angle_beta   90.00
_cell.angle_gamma   90.00
#
_symmetry.space_group_name_H-M   'P 1'
#
loop_
_entity.id
_entity.type
_entity.pdbx_description
1 polymer ?
#
loop_
_entity_poly.entity_id
_entity_poly.type
_entity_poly.pdbx_seq_one_letter_code
_entity_poly.pdbx_strand_id
1 'polypeptide(L)'
;MSGDSVANLSNGNANTQQPDPRRTYQVVVAATKDMGIGKDGKQPWELPSDVKFFKDVTLTTSDPGKKNAIIMGRKTWESIPLEHRPFPGRLNVVLTRSGSFDIATAENVVICGSMGSALELLAASPYFLSIEKVFVIGGGQILRESLNALGCDAIHITEIGTDFDCDTFIPAIDTSVFQPWCSSFPNMENDIRYCFTTYVRVRSSAIEFCSQDNGVSSDGNSENSKFEVKKFSFLPKTVFERHEEYLYLKLVQDIITDGNLKDDRAGTGTSSKFGCQMRFNLRKTFPLLTTKAHIFLLLPN
;
A
#
# COMPACT_ATOMS: atom_id res chain seq x y z
N MET A 1 11.14 33.15 -58.84
CA MET A 1 10.15 32.38 -59.61
C MET A 1 10.50 30.91 -59.46
N SER A 2 9.73 30.21 -58.63
CA SER A 2 9.62 28.75 -58.45
C SER A 2 8.95 28.60 -57.06
N GLY A 3 7.69 28.19 -56.90
CA GLY A 3 6.89 27.22 -57.64
C GLY A 3 7.04 25.86 -56.97
N ASP A 4 6.17 25.54 -56.00
CA ASP A 4 5.43 24.26 -55.93
C ASP A 4 4.51 24.15 -54.68
N SER A 5 3.21 24.34 -54.96
CA SER A 5 2.02 23.56 -54.62
C SER A 5 1.92 22.66 -53.36
N VAL A 6 1.08 23.12 -52.43
CA VAL A 6 -0.08 22.47 -51.74
C VAL A 6 -0.10 20.95 -51.50
N ALA A 7 -0.23 20.57 -50.22
CA ALA A 7 -1.13 19.49 -49.77
C ALA A 7 -1.60 19.72 -48.31
N ASN A 8 -2.90 20.03 -48.13
CA ASN A 8 -3.65 19.82 -46.89
C ASN A 8 -3.98 18.33 -46.74
N LEU A 9 -4.06 17.81 -45.51
CA LEU A 9 -4.88 16.67 -44.99
C LEU A 9 -4.43 16.40 -43.54
N SER A 10 -5.18 16.82 -42.51
CA SER A 10 -6.34 16.17 -41.86
C SER A 10 -6.01 15.26 -40.67
N ASN A 11 -6.51 15.69 -39.50
CA ASN A 11 -7.00 14.94 -38.34
C ASN A 11 -6.55 13.48 -38.12
N GLY A 12 -5.90 13.24 -36.97
CA GLY A 12 -5.66 11.91 -36.42
C GLY A 12 -5.65 11.97 -34.89
N ASN A 13 -6.84 11.92 -34.29
CA ASN A 13 -7.05 11.75 -32.87
C ASN A 13 -6.58 10.33 -32.50
N ALA A 14 -5.40 10.19 -31.90
CA ALA A 14 -4.92 8.94 -31.34
C ALA A 14 -4.77 9.12 -29.83
N ASN A 15 -5.83 8.72 -29.11
CA ASN A 15 -5.80 8.43 -27.70
C ASN A 15 -4.90 7.19 -27.49
N THR A 16 -3.59 7.41 -27.46
CA THR A 16 -2.64 6.43 -26.99
C THR A 16 -2.56 6.60 -25.48
N GLN A 17 -3.35 5.82 -24.74
CA GLN A 17 -3.19 5.68 -23.29
C GLN A 17 -1.83 5.02 -23.05
N GLN A 18 -0.78 5.85 -22.98
CA GLN A 18 0.50 5.43 -22.42
C GLN A 18 0.27 5.06 -20.94
N PRO A 19 0.91 4.00 -20.43
CA PRO A 19 0.95 3.76 -18.99
C PRO A 19 1.57 4.99 -18.34
N ASP A 20 0.80 5.64 -17.47
CA ASP A 20 1.16 6.91 -16.86
C ASP A 20 2.52 6.77 -16.14
N PRO A 21 3.59 7.48 -16.54
CA PRO A 21 4.93 7.33 -15.97
C PRO A 21 5.03 7.89 -14.54
N ARG A 22 3.90 8.17 -13.90
CA ARG A 22 3.80 8.77 -12.59
C ARG A 22 4.03 7.73 -11.50
N ARG A 23 4.81 8.15 -10.51
CA ARG A 23 5.07 7.36 -9.30
C ARG A 23 3.75 7.00 -8.62
N THR A 24 3.57 5.73 -8.28
CA THR A 24 2.39 5.27 -7.53
C THR A 24 2.52 5.61 -6.04
N TYR A 25 1.41 5.50 -5.32
CA TYR A 25 1.35 5.80 -3.89
C TYR A 25 0.45 4.83 -3.14
N GLN A 26 0.53 4.89 -1.81
CA GLN A 26 -0.31 4.15 -0.89
C GLN A 26 -1.07 5.13 0.00
N VAL A 27 -2.22 4.73 0.54
CA VAL A 27 -2.99 5.56 1.47
C VAL A 27 -2.79 5.03 2.88
N VAL A 28 -2.67 5.93 3.86
CA VAL A 28 -2.72 5.59 5.29
C VAL A 28 -3.80 6.44 5.94
N VAL A 29 -4.80 5.81 6.54
CA VAL A 29 -5.96 6.53 7.11
C VAL A 29 -6.57 5.75 8.28
N ALA A 30 -7.16 6.46 9.24
CA ALA A 30 -8.06 5.88 10.24
C ALA A 30 -9.48 6.36 9.95
N ALA A 31 -10.44 5.44 9.94
CA ALA A 31 -11.83 5.79 9.65
C ALA A 31 -12.83 4.95 10.45
N THR A 32 -13.98 5.54 10.75
CA THR A 32 -15.15 4.83 11.30
C THR A 32 -15.77 3.90 10.27
N LYS A 33 -16.75 3.09 10.69
CA LYS A 33 -17.55 2.23 9.79
C LYS A 33 -18.17 3.00 8.62
N ASP A 34 -18.60 4.23 8.86
CA ASP A 34 -19.23 5.12 7.88
C ASP A 34 -18.21 5.97 7.11
N MET A 35 -16.93 5.61 7.16
CA MET A 35 -15.83 6.32 6.48
C MET A 35 -15.62 7.77 6.98
N GLY A 36 -15.99 8.04 8.22
CA GLY A 36 -15.71 9.31 8.91
C GLY A 36 -14.26 9.33 9.41
N ILE A 37 -13.54 10.42 9.15
CA ILE A 37 -12.10 10.55 9.46
C ILE A 37 -11.75 11.74 10.37
N GLY A 38 -12.71 12.64 10.62
CA GLY A 38 -12.42 13.88 11.32
C GLY A 38 -13.67 14.67 11.69
N LYS A 39 -13.48 15.52 12.70
CA LYS A 39 -14.45 16.50 13.22
C LYS A 39 -13.71 17.77 13.59
N ASP A 40 -14.20 18.93 13.15
CA ASP A 40 -13.63 20.25 13.45
C ASP A 40 -12.12 20.35 13.16
N GLY A 41 -11.67 19.67 12.10
CA GLY A 41 -10.26 19.65 11.67
C GLY A 41 -9.33 18.76 12.51
N LYS A 42 -9.86 17.93 13.41
CA LYS A 42 -9.10 16.97 14.22
C LYS A 42 -9.67 15.56 14.09
N GLN A 43 -8.92 14.56 14.52
CA GLN A 43 -9.45 13.22 14.73
C GLN A 43 -10.31 13.21 16.01
N PRO A 44 -11.52 12.65 16.00
CA PRO A 44 -12.42 12.66 17.17
C PRO A 44 -12.08 11.59 18.21
N TRP A 45 -11.03 10.81 17.98
CA TRP A 45 -10.53 9.76 18.87
C TRP A 45 -9.06 9.98 19.20
N GLU A 46 -8.61 9.40 20.31
CA GLU A 46 -7.21 9.37 20.72
C GLU A 46 -6.75 7.91 20.82
N LEU A 47 -5.95 7.49 19.84
CA LEU A 47 -5.57 6.09 19.66
C LEU A 47 -4.05 5.96 19.45
N PRO A 48 -3.25 5.88 20.52
CA PRO A 48 -1.79 5.74 20.45
C PRO A 48 -1.30 4.59 19.57
N SER A 49 -2.01 3.45 19.56
CA SER A 49 -1.69 2.33 18.66
C SER A 49 -1.81 2.69 17.18
N ASP A 50 -2.77 3.55 16.80
CA ASP A 50 -2.92 4.04 15.43
C ASP A 50 -1.77 4.98 15.06
N VAL A 51 -1.40 5.90 15.95
CA VAL A 51 -0.24 6.78 15.75
C VAL A 51 1.05 5.97 15.56
N LYS A 52 1.23 4.91 16.34
CA LYS A 52 2.35 3.97 16.18
C LYS A 52 2.28 3.25 14.84
N PHE A 53 1.11 2.73 14.46
CA PHE A 53 0.91 2.07 13.17
C PHE A 53 1.22 3.00 11.99
N PHE A 54 0.70 4.23 12.02
CA PHE A 54 1.00 5.27 11.04
C PHE A 54 2.50 5.53 10.91
N LYS A 55 3.19 5.67 12.05
CA LYS A 55 4.65 5.85 12.08
C LYS A 55 5.37 4.66 11.46
N ASP A 56 5.06 3.44 11.88
CA ASP A 56 5.71 2.21 11.39
C ASP A 56 5.50 2.01 9.88
N VAL A 57 4.29 2.27 9.37
CA VAL A 57 3.97 2.12 7.94
C VAL A 57 4.69 3.18 7.10
N THR A 58 4.65 4.44 7.54
CA THR A 58 5.17 5.57 6.74
C THR A 58 6.68 5.77 6.89
N LEU A 59 7.30 5.35 7.99
CA LEU A 59 8.74 5.57 8.24
C LEU A 59 9.61 4.43 7.72
N THR A 60 9.14 3.18 7.78
CA THR A 60 9.99 2.02 7.44
C THR A 60 10.31 1.96 5.95
N THR A 61 11.59 1.88 5.63
CA THR A 61 12.12 1.63 4.29
C THR A 61 12.77 0.24 4.21
N SER A 62 12.85 -0.30 3.01
CA SER A 62 13.62 -1.50 2.73
C SER A 62 15.11 -1.20 2.65
N ASP A 63 15.45 -0.05 2.07
CA ASP A 63 16.79 0.51 1.92
C ASP A 63 17.07 1.56 3.02
N PRO A 64 18.06 1.35 3.90
CA PRO A 64 18.44 2.31 4.95
C PRO A 64 18.92 3.67 4.42
N GLY A 65 19.38 3.74 3.17
CA GLY A 65 19.81 4.98 2.53
C GLY A 65 18.67 5.83 1.97
N LYS A 66 17.44 5.31 1.95
CA LYS A 66 16.26 5.99 1.41
C LYS A 66 15.32 6.48 2.51
N LYS A 67 14.45 7.41 2.15
CA LYS A 67 13.35 7.91 2.97
C LYS A 67 12.02 7.61 2.29
N ASN A 68 10.90 7.72 3.00
CA ASN A 68 9.59 7.75 2.39
C ASN A 68 9.07 9.19 2.30
N ALA A 69 8.14 9.44 1.37
CA ALA A 69 7.43 10.70 1.25
C ALA A 69 5.98 10.55 1.77
N ILE A 70 5.49 11.58 2.43
CA ILE A 70 4.10 11.69 2.87
C ILE A 70 3.48 12.93 2.22
N ILE A 71 2.33 12.76 1.58
CA ILE A 71 1.57 13.79 0.89
C ILE A 71 0.34 14.10 1.73
N MET A 72 0.15 15.38 2.04
CA MET A 72 -1.01 15.85 2.78
C MET A 72 -1.52 17.20 2.29
N GLY A 73 -2.76 17.53 2.64
CA GLY A 73 -3.34 18.83 2.34
C GLY A 73 -2.98 19.88 3.38
N ARG A 74 -3.06 21.16 2.99
CA ARG A 74 -2.79 22.31 3.89
C ARG A 74 -3.54 22.22 5.23
N LYS A 75 -4.84 21.90 5.23
CA LYS A 75 -5.63 21.78 6.47
C LYS A 75 -5.12 20.67 7.40
N THR A 76 -4.69 19.54 6.83
CA THR A 76 -4.08 18.43 7.58
C THR A 76 -2.71 18.81 8.13
N TRP A 77 -1.92 19.54 7.35
CA TRP A 77 -0.66 20.11 7.83
C TRP A 77 -0.88 21.07 9.01
N GLU A 78 -1.90 21.93 8.91
CA GLU A 78 -2.30 22.90 9.93
C GLU A 78 -2.84 22.25 11.21
N SER A 79 -3.50 21.08 11.12
CA SER A 79 -4.03 20.37 12.28
C SER A 79 -2.99 19.61 13.09
N ILE A 80 -1.81 19.34 12.52
CA ILE A 80 -0.73 18.63 13.22
C ILE A 80 -0.05 19.61 14.20
N PRO A 81 0.12 19.23 15.49
CA PRO A 81 0.81 20.06 16.47
C PRO A 81 2.22 20.47 16.02
N LEU A 82 2.69 21.66 16.44
CA LEU A 82 3.97 22.23 16.00
C LEU A 82 5.16 21.32 16.35
N GLU A 83 5.12 20.68 17.51
CA GLU A 83 6.12 19.73 18.00
C GLU A 83 6.19 18.43 17.20
N HIS A 84 5.15 18.14 16.41
CA HIS A 84 5.03 16.91 15.62
C HIS A 84 5.19 17.15 14.10
N ARG A 85 5.32 18.41 13.65
CA ARG A 85 5.59 18.75 12.24
C ARG A 85 6.94 19.48 12.08
N PRO A 86 7.74 19.18 11.04
CA PRO A 86 7.52 18.11 10.05
C PRO A 86 7.65 16.73 10.67
N PHE A 87 7.05 15.73 10.03
CA PHE A 87 7.23 14.35 10.45
C PHE A 87 8.69 13.91 10.22
N PRO A 88 9.46 13.58 11.27
CA PRO A 88 10.88 13.29 11.13
C PRO A 88 11.11 12.00 10.35
N GLY A 89 12.26 11.95 9.66
CA GLY A 89 12.69 10.81 8.84
C GLY A 89 11.94 10.62 7.52
N ARG A 90 11.02 11.55 7.18
CA ARG A 90 10.17 11.49 5.98
C ARG A 90 10.21 12.83 5.24
N LEU A 91 10.05 12.77 3.92
CA LEU A 91 9.81 13.96 3.11
C LEU A 91 8.34 14.36 3.24
N ASN A 92 8.07 15.57 3.72
CA ASN A 92 6.72 16.08 3.93
C ASN A 92 6.31 16.91 2.70
N VAL A 93 5.29 16.46 1.96
CA VAL A 93 4.78 17.16 0.78
C VAL A 93 3.41 17.74 1.11
N VAL A 94 3.31 19.07 1.10
CA VAL A 94 2.10 19.81 1.44
C VAL A 94 1.44 20.34 0.17
N LEU A 95 0.20 19.92 -0.08
CA LEU A 95 -0.59 20.39 -1.20
C LEU A 95 -1.33 21.69 -0.83
N THR A 96 -1.01 22.78 -1.53
CA THR A 96 -1.68 24.08 -1.37
C THR A 96 -1.76 24.82 -2.70
N ARG A 97 -2.89 25.50 -2.92
CA ARG A 97 -3.10 26.40 -4.07
C ARG A 97 -2.64 27.83 -3.78
N SER A 98 -2.51 28.18 -2.50
CA SER A 98 -2.02 29.48 -2.04
C SER A 98 -0.50 29.44 -2.11
N GLY A 99 0.08 30.07 -3.13
CA GLY A 99 1.52 30.02 -3.44
C GLY A 99 2.47 30.70 -2.44
N SER A 100 2.01 30.99 -1.23
CA SER A 100 2.76 31.75 -0.22
C SER A 100 2.45 31.20 1.16
N PHE A 101 3.39 30.44 1.74
CA PHE A 101 3.42 30.19 3.18
C PHE A 101 4.86 29.88 3.60
N ASP A 102 5.26 30.39 4.78
CA ASP A 102 6.57 30.19 5.43
C ASP A 102 6.95 28.72 5.69
N ILE A 103 6.08 27.77 5.32
CA ILE A 103 6.26 26.31 5.38
C ILE A 103 7.50 25.85 4.61
N ALA A 104 7.86 26.53 3.50
CA ALA A 104 8.98 26.13 2.64
C ALA A 104 10.38 26.30 3.26
N THR A 105 10.48 26.90 4.46
CA THR A 105 11.76 27.10 5.16
C THR A 105 12.19 25.90 6.01
N ALA A 106 11.28 24.96 6.28
CA ALA A 106 11.59 23.77 7.06
C ALA A 106 12.30 22.71 6.22
N GLU A 107 13.39 22.16 6.75
CA GLU A 107 14.11 21.07 6.11
C GLU A 107 13.18 19.85 5.92
N ASN A 108 13.29 19.17 4.77
CA ASN A 108 12.45 18.03 4.40
C ASN A 108 10.95 18.35 4.22
N VAL A 109 10.60 19.60 3.89
CA VAL A 109 9.24 20.01 3.50
C VAL A 109 9.22 20.56 2.08
N VAL A 110 8.26 20.12 1.26
CA VAL A 110 8.06 20.55 -0.13
C VAL A 110 6.61 20.96 -0.33
N ILE A 111 6.38 22.01 -1.10
CA ILE A 111 5.05 22.51 -1.43
C ILE A 111 4.73 22.16 -2.89
N CYS A 112 3.53 21.64 -3.14
CA CYS A 112 3.05 21.35 -4.49
C CYS A 112 1.62 21.89 -4.68
N GLY A 113 1.28 22.27 -5.92
CA GLY A 113 -0.05 22.82 -6.24
C GLY A 113 -1.15 21.77 -6.37
N SER A 114 -0.76 20.51 -6.64
CA SER A 114 -1.68 19.40 -6.90
C SER A 114 -1.03 18.03 -6.63
N MET A 115 -1.86 16.98 -6.55
CA MET A 115 -1.38 15.60 -6.48
C MET A 115 -0.52 15.24 -7.70
N GLY A 116 -0.93 15.63 -8.91
CA GLY A 116 -0.17 15.37 -10.14
C GLY A 116 1.25 15.95 -10.06
N SER A 117 1.36 17.24 -9.73
CA SER A 117 2.67 17.90 -9.58
C SER A 117 3.54 17.29 -8.48
N ALA A 118 2.94 16.78 -7.40
CA ALA A 118 3.67 16.11 -6.33
C ALA A 118 4.25 14.77 -6.80
N LEU A 119 3.46 13.96 -7.52
CA LEU A 119 3.91 12.68 -8.05
C LEU A 119 4.98 12.85 -9.14
N GLU A 120 4.86 13.88 -9.98
CA GLU A 120 5.89 14.25 -10.96
C GLU A 120 7.21 14.64 -10.29
N LEU A 121 7.15 15.52 -9.28
CA LEU A 121 8.33 15.90 -8.49
C LEU A 121 8.99 14.69 -7.82
N LEU A 122 8.19 13.78 -7.26
CA LEU A 122 8.69 12.56 -6.61
C LEU A 122 9.19 11.51 -7.62
N ALA A 123 8.79 11.59 -8.88
CA ALA A 123 9.31 10.75 -9.96
C ALA A 123 10.60 11.31 -10.59
N ALA A 124 10.96 12.57 -10.30
CA ALA A 124 12.15 13.22 -10.82
C ALA A 124 13.36 13.15 -9.85
N SER A 125 14.57 13.35 -10.37
CA SER A 125 15.78 13.50 -9.55
C SER A 125 15.71 14.78 -8.70
N PRO A 126 16.16 14.78 -7.43
CA PRO A 126 16.83 13.69 -6.71
C PRO A 126 15.89 12.75 -5.95
N TYR A 127 14.58 13.02 -5.95
CA TYR A 127 13.59 12.26 -5.17
C TYR A 127 13.36 10.85 -5.69
N PHE A 128 13.50 10.62 -7.00
CA PHE A 128 13.44 9.30 -7.60
C PHE A 128 14.41 8.30 -6.94
N LEU A 129 15.64 8.76 -6.65
CA LEU A 129 16.70 7.94 -6.06
C LEU A 129 16.62 7.84 -4.54
N SER A 130 16.22 8.93 -3.88
CA SER A 130 16.24 9.05 -2.41
C SER A 130 14.93 8.66 -1.72
N ILE A 131 13.79 8.73 -2.42
CA ILE A 131 12.49 8.31 -1.90
C ILE A 131 12.26 6.85 -2.28
N GLU A 132 11.77 6.03 -1.36
CA GLU A 132 11.38 4.64 -1.61
C GLU A 132 9.86 4.54 -1.89
N LYS A 133 9.03 4.94 -0.93
CA LYS A 133 7.56 4.89 -1.04
C LYS A 133 6.91 6.26 -0.83
N VAL A 134 5.72 6.41 -1.41
CA VAL A 134 4.89 7.62 -1.28
C VAL A 134 3.58 7.24 -0.59
N PHE A 135 3.22 7.99 0.45
CA PHE A 135 2.00 7.79 1.20
C PHE A 135 1.12 9.04 1.15
N VAL A 136 -0.17 8.88 0.87
CA VAL A 136 -1.17 9.94 0.99
C VAL A 136 -1.88 9.76 2.32
N ILE A 137 -1.88 10.81 3.15
CA ILE A 137 -2.32 10.72 4.56
C ILE A 137 -3.54 11.58 4.88
N GLY A 138 -4.11 12.27 3.90
CA GLY A 138 -5.24 13.19 4.12
C GLY A 138 -5.03 14.59 3.52
N GLY A 139 -5.98 15.52 3.67
CA GLY A 139 -7.27 15.37 4.35
C GLY A 139 -8.38 14.84 3.44
N GLY A 140 -9.63 14.97 3.89
CA GLY A 140 -10.80 14.38 3.21
C GLY A 140 -10.94 14.73 1.72
N GLN A 141 -10.58 15.96 1.30
CA GLN A 141 -10.60 16.33 -0.12
C GLN A 141 -9.59 15.52 -0.94
N ILE A 142 -8.36 15.40 -0.44
CA ILE A 142 -7.30 14.67 -1.14
C ILE A 142 -7.62 13.19 -1.18
N LEU A 143 -8.07 12.62 -0.05
CA LEU A 143 -8.44 11.21 0.03
C LEU A 143 -9.62 10.87 -0.88
N ARG A 144 -10.58 11.79 -1.06
CA ARG A 144 -11.68 11.59 -2.01
C ARG A 144 -11.20 11.43 -3.45
N GLU A 145 -10.16 12.16 -3.83
CA GLU A 145 -9.57 12.11 -5.17
C GLU A 145 -8.56 10.96 -5.31
N SER A 146 -7.93 10.51 -4.21
CA SER A 146 -6.80 9.58 -4.28
C SER A 146 -7.12 8.14 -3.89
N LEU A 147 -8.08 7.89 -3.00
CA LEU A 147 -8.26 6.57 -2.36
C LEU A 147 -8.57 5.44 -3.37
N ASN A 148 -9.47 5.70 -4.33
CA ASN A 148 -9.82 4.71 -5.36
C ASN A 148 -9.11 4.95 -6.71
N ALA A 149 -8.29 6.00 -6.84
CA ALA A 149 -7.66 6.38 -8.10
C ALA A 149 -6.58 5.37 -8.55
N LEU A 150 -6.38 5.24 -9.86
CA LEU A 150 -5.50 4.22 -10.49
C LEU A 150 -4.07 4.20 -9.92
N GLY A 151 -3.53 5.34 -9.49
CA GLY A 151 -2.20 5.44 -8.89
C GLY A 151 -2.08 4.94 -7.43
N CYS A 152 -3.19 4.55 -6.79
CA CYS A 152 -3.19 4.03 -5.43
C CYS A 152 -3.04 2.51 -5.41
N ASP A 153 -1.88 2.01 -4.96
CA ASP A 153 -1.56 0.58 -4.96
C ASP A 153 -2.09 -0.16 -3.73
N ALA A 154 -2.15 0.50 -2.58
CA ALA A 154 -2.66 -0.07 -1.34
C ALA A 154 -3.26 0.99 -0.40
N ILE A 155 -4.17 0.54 0.46
CA ILE A 155 -4.83 1.32 1.49
C ILE A 155 -4.57 0.64 2.83
N HIS A 156 -3.80 1.30 3.69
CA HIS A 156 -3.60 0.92 5.08
C HIS A 156 -4.62 1.67 5.93
N ILE A 157 -5.64 0.95 6.39
CA ILE A 157 -6.74 1.53 7.13
C ILE A 157 -6.80 0.98 8.56
N THR A 158 -6.87 1.90 9.53
CA THR A 158 -7.30 1.60 10.88
C THR A 158 -8.82 1.73 10.92
N GLU A 159 -9.50 0.60 10.99
CA GLU A 159 -10.95 0.53 10.99
C GLU A 159 -11.47 0.65 12.42
N ILE A 160 -12.14 1.75 12.69
CA ILE A 160 -12.66 2.09 14.02
C ILE A 160 -14.10 1.58 14.11
N GLY A 161 -14.29 0.65 15.04
CA GLY A 161 -15.57 0.00 15.31
C GLY A 161 -16.46 0.77 16.28
N THR A 162 -15.94 1.78 16.95
CA THR A 162 -16.69 2.70 17.81
C THR A 162 -17.23 3.87 16.97
N ASP A 163 -18.46 4.28 17.25
CA ASP A 163 -19.13 5.32 16.46
C ASP A 163 -18.75 6.71 17.01
N PHE A 164 -18.42 7.64 16.13
CA PHE A 164 -18.02 9.01 16.44
C PHE A 164 -18.76 9.99 15.53
N ASP A 165 -19.06 11.19 16.04
CA ASP A 165 -19.57 12.29 15.21
C ASP A 165 -18.43 12.83 14.33
N CYS A 166 -18.63 12.78 13.02
CA CYS A 166 -17.66 13.21 12.01
C CYS A 166 -18.32 14.24 11.07
N ASP A 167 -17.55 15.22 10.62
CA ASP A 167 -17.94 16.15 9.55
C ASP A 167 -17.17 15.91 8.24
N THR A 168 -16.09 15.16 8.33
CA THR A 168 -15.18 14.90 7.22
C THR A 168 -15.18 13.42 6.91
N PHE A 169 -15.60 13.09 5.69
CA PHE A 169 -15.76 11.72 5.21
C PHE A 169 -14.96 11.45 3.94
N ILE A 170 -14.50 10.21 3.80
CA ILE A 170 -13.84 9.66 2.60
C ILE A 170 -14.79 8.72 1.86
N PRO A 171 -14.60 8.47 0.55
CA PRO A 171 -15.40 7.48 -0.16
C PRO A 171 -15.14 6.07 0.39
N ALA A 172 -16.11 5.18 0.23
CA ALA A 172 -15.92 3.76 0.51
C ALA A 172 -14.80 3.17 -0.38
N ILE A 173 -14.10 2.19 0.16
CA ILE A 173 -13.08 1.42 -0.58
C ILE A 173 -13.81 0.59 -1.65
N ASP A 174 -13.40 0.75 -2.91
CA ASP A 174 -13.97 -0.02 -4.02
C ASP A 174 -13.47 -1.47 -3.97
N THR A 175 -14.33 -2.39 -3.53
CA THR A 175 -14.01 -3.81 -3.39
C THR A 175 -13.87 -4.56 -4.72
N SER A 176 -14.28 -3.96 -5.84
CA SER A 176 -14.03 -4.53 -7.17
C SER A 176 -12.56 -4.33 -7.59
N VAL A 177 -11.92 -3.30 -7.05
CA VAL A 177 -10.55 -2.90 -7.35
C VAL A 177 -9.59 -3.31 -6.23
N PHE A 178 -10.03 -3.30 -4.98
CA PHE A 178 -9.21 -3.59 -3.81
C PHE A 178 -9.69 -4.84 -3.08
N GLN A 179 -8.76 -5.70 -2.71
CA GLN A 179 -9.02 -6.86 -1.87
C GLN A 179 -8.28 -6.77 -0.54
N PRO A 180 -8.88 -7.24 0.57
CA PRO A 180 -8.18 -7.30 1.85
C PRO A 180 -6.99 -8.26 1.72
N TRP A 181 -5.80 -7.75 2.00
CA TRP A 181 -4.56 -8.51 1.94
C TRP A 181 -4.15 -9.01 3.32
N CYS A 182 -4.23 -8.16 4.36
CA CYS A 182 -4.08 -8.59 5.74
C CYS A 182 -5.03 -7.84 6.67
N SER A 183 -5.45 -8.47 7.76
CA SER A 183 -6.24 -7.83 8.81
C SER A 183 -5.81 -8.33 10.17
N SER A 184 -5.53 -7.42 11.10
CA SER A 184 -5.23 -7.79 12.48
C SER A 184 -6.49 -8.34 13.18
N PHE A 185 -6.29 -9.05 14.29
CA PHE A 185 -7.40 -9.29 15.22
C PHE A 185 -7.98 -7.96 15.72
N PRO A 186 -9.28 -7.93 16.09
CA PRO A 186 -9.86 -6.78 16.76
C PRO A 186 -9.13 -6.50 18.08
N ASN A 187 -8.67 -5.26 18.24
CA ASN A 187 -8.05 -4.73 19.45
C ASN A 187 -9.01 -3.78 20.17
N MET A 188 -8.69 -3.48 21.42
CA MET A 188 -9.41 -2.53 22.25
C MET A 188 -8.40 -1.66 23.00
N GLU A 189 -8.51 -0.35 22.85
CA GLU A 189 -7.69 0.66 23.54
C GLU A 189 -8.60 1.85 23.86
N ASN A 190 -8.62 2.32 25.11
CA ASN A 190 -9.47 3.43 25.54
C ASN A 190 -10.96 3.27 25.16
N ASP A 191 -11.52 2.06 25.33
CA ASP A 191 -12.88 1.68 24.92
C ASP A 191 -13.18 1.84 23.40
N ILE A 192 -12.13 2.04 22.60
CA ILE A 192 -12.20 2.09 21.15
C ILE A 192 -11.86 0.71 20.61
N ARG A 193 -12.82 0.08 19.92
CA ARG A 193 -12.56 -1.15 19.17
C ARG A 193 -11.98 -0.80 17.80
N TYR A 194 -10.87 -1.43 17.42
CA TYR A 194 -10.27 -1.18 16.10
C TYR A 194 -9.54 -2.40 15.54
N CYS A 195 -9.29 -2.40 14.23
CA CYS A 195 -8.38 -3.34 13.59
C CYS A 195 -7.57 -2.66 12.48
N PHE A 196 -6.34 -3.11 12.27
CA PHE A 196 -5.51 -2.67 11.16
C PHE A 196 -5.77 -3.58 9.97
N THR A 197 -6.29 -3.03 8.88
CA THR A 197 -6.49 -3.76 7.63
C THR A 197 -5.67 -3.10 6.52
N THR A 198 -4.99 -3.90 5.71
CA THR A 198 -4.40 -3.43 4.46
C THR A 198 -5.17 -4.03 3.29
N TYR A 199 -5.67 -3.15 2.42
CA TYR A 199 -6.24 -3.52 1.14
C TYR A 199 -5.22 -3.29 0.04
N VAL A 200 -5.18 -4.19 -0.94
CA VAL A 200 -4.28 -4.12 -2.08
C VAL A 200 -5.08 -4.08 -3.37
N ARG A 201 -4.67 -3.22 -4.30
CA ARG A 201 -5.25 -3.17 -5.63
C ARG A 201 -5.03 -4.50 -6.36
N VAL A 202 -6.11 -5.10 -6.82
CA VAL A 202 -6.08 -6.27 -7.71
C VAL A 202 -5.69 -5.78 -9.09
N ARG A 203 -4.50 -6.12 -9.54
CA ARG A 203 -4.12 -5.98 -10.95
C ARG A 203 -4.58 -7.25 -11.66
N SER A 204 -5.66 -7.16 -12.42
CA SER A 204 -6.09 -8.24 -13.30
C SER A 204 -5.03 -8.43 -14.39
N SER A 205 -4.09 -9.34 -14.18
CA SER A 205 -3.06 -9.72 -15.14
C SER A 205 -3.61 -10.53 -16.33
N ALA A 206 -4.89 -10.39 -16.67
CA ALA A 206 -5.63 -11.27 -17.58
C ALA A 206 -6.17 -10.60 -18.85
N ILE A 207 -5.94 -9.31 -19.09
CA ILE A 207 -6.46 -8.60 -20.29
C ILE A 207 -5.37 -8.09 -21.24
N GLU A 208 -4.07 -8.30 -20.97
CA GLU A 208 -2.99 -7.86 -21.88
C GLU A 208 -2.12 -8.98 -22.47
N PHE A 209 -2.54 -10.26 -22.37
CA PHE A 209 -1.77 -11.39 -22.94
C PHE A 209 -2.47 -12.14 -24.10
N CYS A 210 -3.60 -11.63 -24.60
CA CYS A 210 -4.25 -12.17 -25.80
C CYS A 210 -4.31 -11.11 -26.90
N SER A 211 -3.14 -10.68 -27.37
CA SER A 211 -2.96 -9.98 -28.65
C SER A 211 -1.48 -10.00 -29.05
N GLN A 212 -0.96 -11.20 -29.32
CA GLN A 212 0.12 -11.48 -30.28
C GLN A 212 0.51 -12.95 -30.12
N ASP A 213 -0.29 -13.83 -30.74
CA ASP A 213 0.21 -15.13 -31.15
C ASP A 213 0.77 -14.94 -32.57
N ASN A 214 2.09 -14.96 -32.67
CA ASN A 214 2.83 -15.22 -33.90
C ASN A 214 4.23 -15.73 -33.51
N GLY A 215 4.30 -17.06 -33.32
CA GLY A 215 5.41 -17.98 -33.58
C GLY A 215 6.87 -17.55 -33.32
N VAL A 216 7.54 -18.27 -32.42
CA VAL A 216 8.66 -19.22 -32.69
C VAL A 216 9.33 -19.62 -31.34
N SER A 217 9.72 -20.89 -31.28
CA SER A 217 10.16 -21.71 -30.14
C SER A 217 11.65 -21.62 -29.73
N SER A 218 11.97 -22.22 -28.56
CA SER A 218 13.27 -22.57 -27.93
C SER A 218 13.99 -21.43 -27.19
N ASP A 219 14.59 -21.58 -25.99
CA ASP A 219 15.00 -22.75 -25.20
C ASP A 219 15.05 -22.41 -23.69
N GLY A 220 15.04 -23.46 -22.86
CA GLY A 220 14.80 -23.39 -21.42
C GLY A 220 15.88 -22.71 -20.57
N ASN A 221 15.42 -22.07 -19.48
CA ASN A 221 16.17 -22.04 -18.24
C ASN A 221 15.23 -21.92 -17.03
N SER A 222 15.46 -22.80 -16.06
CA SER A 222 14.67 -22.99 -14.84
C SER A 222 14.95 -21.88 -13.82
N GLU A 223 14.06 -20.89 -13.71
CA GLU A 223 13.92 -20.00 -12.53
C GLU A 223 12.50 -20.08 -11.95
N ASN A 224 12.08 -21.26 -11.50
CA ASN A 224 10.71 -21.48 -11.00
C ASN A 224 10.55 -21.31 -9.47
N SER A 225 11.15 -20.26 -8.89
CA SER A 225 10.94 -19.89 -7.47
C SER A 225 10.80 -18.38 -7.18
N LYS A 226 10.77 -17.52 -8.19
CA LYS A 226 10.63 -16.05 -8.05
C LYS A 226 9.21 -15.52 -8.24
N PHE A 227 8.21 -16.39 -8.40
CA PHE A 227 6.94 -16.03 -9.04
C PHE A 227 5.85 -15.39 -8.14
N GLU A 228 6.04 -15.26 -6.82
CA GLU A 228 5.00 -14.66 -5.95
C GLU A 228 5.43 -13.44 -5.13
N VAL A 229 6.69 -13.37 -4.67
CA VAL A 229 7.19 -12.23 -3.86
C VAL A 229 7.22 -10.92 -4.67
N LYS A 230 7.29 -11.01 -6.01
CA LYS A 230 7.25 -9.84 -6.90
C LYS A 230 5.88 -9.16 -6.97
N LYS A 231 4.78 -9.81 -6.57
CA LYS A 231 3.43 -9.25 -6.74
C LYS A 231 3.11 -8.12 -5.76
N PHE A 232 3.73 -8.12 -4.57
CA PHE A 232 3.39 -7.18 -3.50
C PHE A 232 4.58 -6.42 -2.92
N SER A 233 5.78 -6.52 -3.50
CA SER A 233 7.03 -5.94 -2.96
C SER A 233 6.99 -4.42 -2.71
N PHE A 234 5.97 -3.73 -3.24
CA PHE A 234 5.67 -2.34 -2.97
C PHE A 234 5.12 -2.08 -1.56
N LEU A 235 4.58 -3.07 -0.85
CA LEU A 235 4.09 -2.91 0.52
C LEU A 235 5.25 -2.67 1.50
N PRO A 236 5.03 -1.92 2.61
CA PRO A 236 6.02 -1.78 3.67
C PRO A 236 6.39 -3.13 4.30
N LYS A 237 7.65 -3.30 4.70
CA LYS A 237 8.14 -4.52 5.39
C LYS A 237 7.32 -4.84 6.64
N THR A 238 6.95 -3.81 7.41
CA THR A 238 6.11 -3.94 8.62
C THR A 238 4.71 -4.46 8.33
N VAL A 239 4.18 -4.22 7.13
CA VAL A 239 2.89 -4.75 6.68
C VAL A 239 3.07 -6.19 6.21
N PHE A 240 4.15 -6.48 5.48
CA PHE A 240 4.53 -7.84 5.10
C PHE A 240 4.58 -8.80 6.29
N GLU A 241 5.31 -8.42 7.33
CA GLU A 241 5.51 -9.25 8.53
C GLU A 241 4.24 -9.48 9.36
N ARG A 242 3.19 -8.68 9.14
CA ARG A 242 1.88 -8.82 9.80
C ARG A 242 0.95 -9.78 9.07
N HIS A 243 1.28 -10.24 7.87
CA HIS A 243 0.46 -11.20 7.14
C HIS A 243 0.45 -12.56 7.82
N GLU A 244 -0.73 -13.17 7.88
CA GLU A 244 -0.94 -14.38 8.69
C GLU A 244 -0.12 -15.58 8.19
N GLU A 245 0.18 -15.63 6.89
CA GLU A 245 1.04 -16.66 6.30
C GLU A 245 2.46 -16.67 6.88
N TYR A 246 2.97 -15.53 7.39
CA TYR A 246 4.26 -15.51 8.07
C TYR A 246 4.25 -16.29 9.39
N LEU A 247 3.09 -16.60 9.98
CA LEU A 247 3.01 -17.52 11.12
C LEU A 247 3.50 -18.92 10.71
N TYR A 248 3.08 -19.38 9.53
CA TYR A 248 3.53 -20.64 8.96
C TYR A 248 5.01 -20.60 8.58
N LEU A 249 5.44 -19.56 7.86
CA LEU A 249 6.85 -19.46 7.41
C LEU A 249 7.84 -19.37 8.58
N LYS A 250 7.50 -18.60 9.63
CA LYS A 250 8.33 -18.51 10.84
C LYS A 250 8.40 -19.85 11.57
N LEU A 251 7.28 -20.58 11.64
CA LEU A 251 7.26 -21.91 12.27
C LEU A 251 8.13 -22.90 11.50
N VAL A 252 8.08 -22.89 10.16
CA VAL A 252 8.94 -23.74 9.33
C VAL A 252 10.42 -23.40 9.56
N GLN A 253 10.76 -22.11 9.54
CA GLN A 253 12.13 -21.67 9.83
C GLN A 253 12.60 -22.09 11.23
N ASP A 254 11.73 -21.96 12.23
CA ASP A 254 12.02 -22.33 13.63
C ASP A 254 12.29 -23.84 13.80
N ILE A 255 11.57 -24.69 13.07
CA ILE A 255 11.80 -26.15 13.06
C ILE A 255 13.10 -26.50 12.32
N ILE A 256 13.43 -25.78 11.24
CA ILE A 256 14.67 -26.00 10.49
C ILE A 256 15.89 -25.60 11.33
N THR A 257 15.81 -24.47 12.05
CA THR A 257 16.94 -23.93 12.82
C THR A 257 17.12 -24.64 14.16
N ASP A 258 16.03 -24.85 14.91
CA ASP A 258 16.08 -25.28 16.31
C ASP A 258 15.29 -26.58 16.58
N GLY A 259 14.88 -27.30 15.54
CA GLY A 259 14.12 -28.54 15.68
C GLY A 259 14.98 -29.72 16.14
N ASN A 260 14.36 -30.62 16.90
CA ASN A 260 15.03 -31.83 17.35
C ASN A 260 14.98 -32.90 16.25
N LEU A 261 16.15 -33.33 15.81
CA LEU A 261 16.32 -34.48 14.91
C LEU A 261 15.91 -35.77 15.63
N LYS A 262 15.00 -36.52 15.01
CA LYS A 262 14.55 -37.82 15.48
C LYS A 262 14.38 -38.76 14.30
N ASP A 263 14.74 -40.01 14.52
CA ASP A 263 14.40 -41.08 13.58
C ASP A 263 12.89 -41.28 13.57
N ASP A 264 12.37 -41.59 12.38
CA ASP A 264 10.96 -41.84 12.14
C ASP A 264 10.74 -43.26 11.62
N ARG A 265 9.49 -43.70 11.66
CA ARG A 265 9.11 -45.05 11.21
C ARG A 265 9.43 -45.30 9.73
N ALA A 266 9.49 -44.24 8.92
CA ALA A 266 9.78 -44.34 7.49
C ALA A 266 11.29 -44.42 7.18
N GLY A 267 12.16 -44.15 8.16
CA GLY A 267 13.62 -44.17 7.99
C GLY A 267 14.17 -42.96 7.25
N THR A 268 13.38 -41.90 7.06
CA THR A 268 13.79 -40.65 6.41
C THR A 268 14.38 -39.63 7.39
N GLY A 269 14.07 -39.78 8.69
CA GLY A 269 14.43 -38.81 9.72
C GLY A 269 13.54 -37.56 9.69
N THR A 270 13.32 -36.95 10.85
CA THR A 270 12.46 -35.77 10.99
C THR A 270 13.09 -34.74 11.93
N SER A 271 12.95 -33.46 11.60
CA SER A 271 13.18 -32.36 12.55
C SER A 271 11.84 -31.90 13.12
N SER A 272 11.71 -31.80 14.44
CA SER A 272 10.42 -31.53 15.09
C SER A 272 10.51 -30.61 16.31
N LYS A 273 9.43 -29.84 16.53
CA LYS A 273 9.15 -29.10 17.77
C LYS A 273 7.76 -29.49 18.29
N PHE A 274 7.59 -29.46 19.62
CA PHE A 274 6.34 -29.82 20.28
C PHE A 274 5.63 -28.58 20.83
N GLY A 275 4.29 -28.55 20.73
CA GLY A 275 3.47 -27.50 21.34
C GLY A 275 3.34 -26.19 20.56
N CYS A 276 3.58 -26.19 19.25
CA CYS A 276 3.44 -24.99 18.41
C CYS A 276 1.96 -24.69 18.10
N GLN A 277 1.58 -23.42 18.10
CA GLN A 277 0.22 -22.96 17.77
C GLN A 277 0.23 -21.83 16.75
N MET A 278 -0.72 -21.86 15.81
CA MET A 278 -1.02 -20.76 14.88
C MET A 278 -2.50 -20.38 15.01
N ARG A 279 -2.82 -19.09 14.82
CA ARG A 279 -4.19 -18.57 14.83
C ARG A 279 -4.37 -17.65 13.62
N PHE A 280 -5.52 -17.79 12.94
CA PHE A 280 -5.85 -17.07 11.71
C PHE A 280 -7.18 -16.32 11.88
N ASN A 281 -7.27 -15.12 11.32
CA ASN A 281 -8.47 -14.28 11.37
C ASN A 281 -9.37 -14.53 10.16
N LEU A 282 -10.41 -15.32 10.37
CA LEU A 282 -11.34 -15.74 9.30
C LEU A 282 -12.40 -14.69 8.94
N ARG A 283 -12.36 -13.48 9.52
CA ARG A 283 -13.41 -12.46 9.30
C ARG A 283 -13.39 -11.86 7.89
N LYS A 284 -12.21 -11.81 7.25
CA LYS A 284 -12.00 -11.12 5.97
C LYS A 284 -11.31 -11.96 4.92
N THR A 285 -10.50 -12.92 5.33
CA THR A 285 -9.69 -13.75 4.44
C THR A 285 -9.80 -15.21 4.85
N PHE A 286 -9.58 -16.11 3.89
CA PHE A 286 -9.43 -17.53 4.15
C PHE A 286 -7.94 -17.87 4.12
N PRO A 287 -7.37 -18.51 5.16
CA PRO A 287 -5.93 -18.72 5.30
C PRO A 287 -5.44 -19.88 4.43
N LEU A 288 -5.59 -19.75 3.12
CA LEU A 288 -4.95 -20.62 2.15
C LEU A 288 -3.52 -20.11 1.95
N LEU A 289 -2.52 -20.97 2.16
CA LEU A 289 -1.14 -20.58 1.92
C LEU A 289 -0.98 -20.26 0.44
N THR A 290 -0.33 -19.13 0.14
CA THR A 290 -0.08 -18.71 -1.24
C THR A 290 1.26 -19.22 -1.73
N THR A 291 2.25 -19.32 -0.83
CA THR A 291 3.63 -19.79 -1.10
C THR A 291 3.78 -21.17 -1.71
N LYS A 292 2.68 -21.95 -1.79
CA LYS A 292 2.61 -23.22 -2.51
C LYS A 292 1.22 -23.38 -3.10
N ALA A 293 1.14 -23.85 -4.35
CA ALA A 293 -0.14 -24.20 -4.95
C ALA A 293 -0.81 -25.36 -4.19
N HIS A 294 -2.09 -25.16 -3.82
CA HIS A 294 -2.92 -26.16 -3.16
C HIS A 294 -3.96 -26.73 -4.11
N ILE A 295 -4.16 -28.04 -4.06
CA ILE A 295 -5.31 -28.69 -4.72
C ILE A 295 -6.51 -28.50 -3.81
N PHE A 296 -7.46 -27.69 -4.26
CA PHE A 296 -8.72 -27.46 -3.55
C PHE A 296 -9.86 -28.05 -4.38
N LEU A 297 -10.39 -29.19 -3.96
CA LEU A 297 -11.55 -29.83 -4.59
C LEU A 297 -12.81 -29.24 -3.97
N LEU A 298 -13.49 -28.36 -4.70
CA LEU A 298 -14.86 -27.98 -4.36
C LEU A 298 -15.76 -29.16 -4.74
N LEU A 299 -16.34 -29.81 -3.73
CA LEU A 299 -17.40 -30.78 -3.97
C LEU A 299 -18.60 -30.02 -4.56
N PRO A 300 -19.17 -30.46 -5.69
CA PRO A 300 -20.37 -29.85 -6.23
C PRO A 300 -21.51 -30.01 -5.21
N ASN A 301 -22.23 -28.91 -4.94
CA ASN A 301 -23.42 -28.87 -4.10
C ASN A 301 -24.59 -29.65 -4.72
#